data_AF-A0A6N8WJ78-F1
#
_entry.id   AF-A0A6N8WJ78-F1
#
_cell.length_a   1.000
_cell.length_b   1.000
_cell.length_c   1.000
_cell.angle_alpha   90.00
_cell.angle_beta   90.00
_cell.angle_gamma   90.00
#
_symmetry.space_group_name_H-M   'P 1'
#
loop_
_entity.id
_entity.type
_entity.pdbx_description
1 polymer ?
#
loop_
_entity_poly.entity_id
_entity_poly.type
_entity_poly.pdbx_seq_one_letter_code
_entity_poly.pdbx_strand_id
1 'polypeptide(L)' 'LLTECSMGDNIIGANPDKEMLRLCSVRCPHMGQITMEDTLAALEKMQYEITIPEEILARAALSVQRMVEIG' A
#
# COMPACT_ATOMS: atom_id res chain seq x y z
N LEU A 1 -6.95 -17.35 0.93
CA LEU A 1 -7.10 -15.87 0.78
C LEU A 1 -7.17 -15.54 -0.70
N LEU A 2 -8.16 -14.74 -1.13
CA LEU A 2 -8.39 -14.35 -2.53
C LEU A 2 -8.16 -12.84 -2.67
N THR A 3 -6.89 -12.46 -2.63
CA THR A 3 -6.42 -11.08 -2.74
C THR A 3 -4.92 -11.13 -3.05
N GLU A 4 -4.23 -10.01 -3.00
CA GLU A 4 -2.79 -9.90 -3.26
C GLU A 4 -1.96 -10.76 -2.28
N CYS A 5 -0.88 -11.39 -2.76
CA CYS A 5 -0.07 -12.35 -1.99
C CYS A 5 0.47 -11.81 -0.67
N SER A 6 0.95 -10.57 -0.64
CA SER A 6 1.51 -9.91 0.54
C SER A 6 0.44 -9.67 1.61
N MET A 7 -0.83 -9.52 1.23
CA MET A 7 -1.92 -9.48 2.22
C MET A 7 -2.03 -10.83 2.96
N GLY A 8 -1.69 -11.93 2.32
CA GLY A 8 -1.59 -13.22 2.99
C GLY A 8 -0.47 -13.28 4.03
N ASP A 9 0.68 -12.67 3.74
CA ASP A 9 1.78 -12.55 4.71
C ASP A 9 1.36 -11.71 5.91
N ASN A 10 0.70 -10.57 5.67
CA ASN A 10 0.20 -9.69 6.72
C ASN A 10 -0.77 -10.41 7.67
N ILE A 11 -1.75 -11.14 7.12
CA ILE A 11 -2.77 -11.80 7.96
C ILE A 11 -2.16 -12.94 8.78
N ILE A 12 -1.23 -13.71 8.19
CA ILE A 12 -0.51 -14.78 8.91
C ILE A 12 0.36 -14.18 10.01
N GLY A 13 1.09 -13.11 9.73
CA GLY A 13 1.89 -12.40 10.75
C GLY A 13 1.04 -11.88 11.91
N ALA A 14 -0.18 -11.42 11.63
CA ALA A 14 -1.13 -10.97 12.66
C ALA A 14 -1.86 -12.11 13.39
N ASN A 15 -1.84 -13.34 12.87
CA ASN A 15 -2.56 -14.50 13.42
C ASN A 15 -1.65 -15.74 13.45
N PRO A 16 -0.55 -15.73 14.23
CA PRO A 16 0.48 -16.78 14.18
C PRO A 16 -0.05 -18.17 14.57
N ASP A 17 -1.09 -18.23 15.39
CA ASP A 17 -1.67 -19.50 15.87
C ASP A 17 -2.63 -20.17 14.87
N LYS A 18 -2.87 -19.55 13.71
CA LYS A 18 -3.84 -20.04 12.72
C LYS A 18 -3.13 -20.52 11.47
N GLU A 19 -3.42 -21.75 11.05
CA GLU A 19 -3.01 -22.24 9.74
C GLU A 19 -3.93 -21.69 8.65
N MET A 20 -3.34 -20.99 7.68
CA MET A 20 -4.08 -20.35 6.60
C MET A 20 -3.68 -20.91 5.24
N LEU A 21 -4.67 -21.39 4.48
CA LEU A 21 -4.48 -21.78 3.09
C LEU A 21 -4.40 -20.54 2.19
N ARG A 22 -3.28 -20.41 1.50
CA ARG A 22 -3.03 -19.35 0.52
C ARG A 22 -3.20 -19.91 -0.90
N LEU A 23 -4.08 -19.29 -1.67
CA LEU A 23 -4.30 -19.59 -3.08
C LEU A 23 -3.66 -18.49 -3.92
N CYS A 24 -2.40 -18.14 -3.63
CA CYS A 24 -1.79 -16.99 -4.28
C CYS A 24 -1.02 -17.37 -5.54
N SER A 25 -1.48 -16.86 -6.67
CA SER A 25 -0.78 -16.88 -7.97
C SER A 25 -0.53 -15.47 -8.52
N VAL A 26 -0.96 -14.42 -7.81
CA VAL A 26 -0.97 -13.04 -8.30
C VAL A 26 -0.30 -12.11 -7.30
N ARG A 27 0.87 -11.60 -7.69
CA ARG A 27 1.53 -10.45 -7.08
C ARG A 27 1.38 -9.27 -8.04
N CYS A 28 0.97 -8.11 -7.53
CA CYS A 28 0.87 -6.91 -8.36
C CYS A 28 2.28 -6.51 -8.84
N PRO A 29 2.52 -6.39 -10.16
CA PRO A 29 3.85 -6.08 -10.70
C PRO A 29 4.34 -4.70 -10.28
N HIS A 30 3.44 -3.78 -9.94
CA HIS A 30 3.78 -2.43 -9.48
C HIS A 30 4.17 -2.39 -8.00
N MET A 31 3.46 -3.13 -7.15
CA MET A 31 3.78 -3.20 -5.71
C MET A 31 5.18 -3.80 -5.48
N GLY A 32 5.57 -4.78 -6.30
CA GLY A 32 6.89 -5.40 -6.23
C GLY A 32 8.06 -4.53 -6.70
N GLN A 33 7.81 -3.31 -7.18
CA GLN A 33 8.88 -2.37 -7.56
C GLN A 33 9.52 -1.69 -6.34
N ILE A 34 8.86 -1.69 -5.18
CA ILE A 34 9.38 -1.06 -3.97
C ILE A 34 10.26 -2.08 -3.24
N THR A 35 11.57 -1.81 -3.17
CA THR A 35 12.55 -2.65 -2.47
C THR A 35 13.06 -1.99 -1.19
N MET A 36 13.77 -2.76 -0.34
CA MET A 36 14.37 -2.21 0.88
C MET A 36 15.52 -1.25 0.56
N GLU A 37 16.27 -1.54 -0.49
CA GLU A 37 17.36 -0.72 -1.01
C GLU A 37 16.84 0.62 -1.54
N ASP A 38 15.75 0.57 -2.33
CA ASP A 38 15.09 1.78 -2.83
C ASP A 38 14.53 2.63 -1.69
N THR A 39 13.92 1.97 -0.68
CA THR A 39 13.36 2.64 0.50
C THR A 39 14.44 3.34 1.32
N LEU A 40 15.58 2.68 1.54
CA LEU A 40 16.73 3.28 2.23
C LEU A 40 17.24 4.51 1.45
N ALA A 41 17.45 4.36 0.14
CA ALA A 41 17.94 5.44 -0.71
C ALA A 41 16.96 6.63 -0.76
N ALA A 42 15.65 6.36 -0.75
CA ALA A 42 14.59 7.36 -0.68
C ALA A 42 14.68 8.18 0.62
N LEU A 43 14.88 7.52 1.76
CA LEU A 43 15.02 8.16 3.07
C LEU A 43 16.30 9.00 3.18
N GLU A 44 17.44 8.47 2.73
CA GLU A 44 18.73 9.18 2.79
C GLU A 44 18.73 10.47 1.97
N LYS A 45 18.03 10.46 0.83
CA LYS A 45 18.02 11.56 -0.14
C LYS A 45 16.77 12.44 -0.04
N MET A 46 15.84 12.13 0.87
CA MET A 46 14.53 12.78 1.00
C MET A 46 13.80 12.84 -0.36
N GLN A 47 13.78 11.73 -1.08
CA GLN A 47 13.17 11.62 -2.41
C GLN A 47 12.27 10.37 -2.47
N TYR A 48 11.27 10.30 -3.34
CA TYR A 48 10.87 11.29 -4.33
C TYR A 48 9.80 12.22 -3.75
N GLU A 49 9.93 13.53 -3.99
CA GLU A 49 8.88 14.48 -3.64
C GLU A 49 7.67 14.29 -4.56
N ILE A 50 6.49 14.14 -3.96
CA ILE A 50 5.22 13.99 -4.68
C ILE A 50 4.51 15.34 -4.67
N THR A 51 4.49 16.01 -5.82
CA THR A 51 3.79 17.29 -5.99
C THR A 51 2.48 17.10 -6.74
N ILE A 52 1.40 17.75 -6.28
CA ILE A 52 0.08 17.72 -6.90
C ILE A 52 -0.37 19.16 -7.14
N PRO A 53 -0.91 19.53 -8.31
CA PRO A 53 -1.49 20.84 -8.54
C PRO A 53 -2.64 21.15 -7.57
N GLU A 54 -2.68 22.40 -7.09
CA GLU A 54 -3.62 22.84 -6.04
C GLU A 54 -5.09 22.60 -6.42
N GLU A 55 -5.44 22.84 -7.68
CA GLU A 55 -6.80 22.65 -8.20
C GLU A 55 -7.25 21.18 -8.20
N ILE A 56 -6.29 20.24 -8.36
CA ILE A 56 -6.54 18.80 -8.28
C ILE A 56 -6.63 18.38 -6.81
N LEU A 57 -5.70 18.85 -5.98
CA LEU A 57 -5.62 18.53 -4.57
C LEU A 57 -6.92 18.89 -3.83
N ALA A 58 -7.41 20.12 -4.00
CA ALA A 58 -8.61 20.60 -3.33
C ALA A 58 -9.85 19.71 -3.61
N ARG A 59 -10.02 19.28 -4.86
CA ARG A 59 -11.17 18.45 -5.27
C ARG A 59 -11.03 16.99 -4.82
N ALA A 60 -9.82 16.42 -4.92
CA ALA A 60 -9.53 15.07 -4.48
C ALA A 60 -9.69 14.95 -2.95
N ALA A 61 -9.14 15.91 -2.20
CA ALA A 61 -9.22 15.96 -0.75
C ALA A 61 -10.66 16.00 -0.25
N LEU A 62 -11.53 16.81 -0.85
CA LEU A 62 -12.96 16.86 -0.47
C LEU A 62 -13.66 15.50 -0.65
N SER A 63 -13.32 14.76 -1.71
CA SER A 63 -13.93 13.45 -1.99
C SER A 63 -13.49 12.41 -0.95
N VAL A 64 -12.19 12.37 -0.64
CA VAL A 64 -11.62 11.48 0.38
C VAL A 64 -12.14 11.84 1.77
N GLN A 65 -12.23 13.13 2.10
CA GLN A 65 -12.74 13.60 3.39
C GLN A 65 -14.17 13.12 3.63
N ARG A 66 -15.05 13.24 2.63
CA ARG A 66 -16.44 12.75 2.71
C ARG A 66 -16.52 11.24 2.91
N MET A 67 -15.63 10.47 2.25
CA MET A 67 -15.55 9.01 2.45
C MET A 67 -15.15 8.68 3.90
N VAL A 68 -14.14 9.36 4.45
CA VAL A 68 -13.69 9.15 5.82
C VAL A 68 -14.75 9.54 6.86
N GLU A 69 -15.53 10.59 6.60
CA GLU A 69 -16.60 11.05 7.50
C GLU A 69 -17.76 10.04 7.64
N ILE A 70 -17.94 9.14 6.68
CA ILE A 70 -19.04 8.15 6.68
C ILE A 70 -18.59 6.72 7.03
N GLY A 71 -17.30 6.39 6.86
CA GLY A 71 -16.72 5.07 7.15
C GLY A 71 -16.96 4.04 6.05
#